data_AF-A0AAV6YKV3-F1
#
_entry.id   AF-A0AAV6YKV3-F1
#
_cell.length_a   1.000
_cell.length_b   1.000
_cell.length_c   1.000
_cell.angle_alpha   90.00
_cell.angle_beta   90.00
_cell.angle_gamma   90.00
#
_symmetry.space_group_name_H-M   'P 1'
#
loop_
_entity.id
_entity.type
_entity.pdbx_description
1 polymer ?
#
loop_
_entity_poly.entity_id
_entity_poly.type
_entity_poly.pdbx_seq_one_letter_code
_entity_poly.pdbx_strand_id
1 'polypeptide(L)'
;DGAPSLSRRPGPLTHVWLCLPAVTVKENELLPLLLEDFPHLQVSPHALRSMWKGQMVQVEQLARSSQEDERSQRHLQKEVEEAHRKRDLLVQLIQREQNHKQRLKDFKDRIRLQKSAQNRMRETRQQAARAKRYYDDYHVQLRAKLMRARTREER
;
A
#
# COMPACT_ATOMS: atom_id res chain seq x y z
N ASP A 1 -21.15 -6.79 59.27
CA ASP A 1 -20.47 -5.49 59.19
C ASP A 1 -20.85 -4.79 57.88
N GLY A 2 -21.68 -3.76 57.82
CA GLY A 2 -22.06 -2.78 58.83
C GLY A 2 -21.73 -1.38 58.31
N ALA A 3 -22.56 -0.84 57.41
CA ALA A 3 -23.00 0.57 57.32
C ALA A 3 -23.33 1.02 55.86
N PRO A 4 -24.59 1.42 55.59
CA PRO A 4 -25.01 2.13 54.38
C PRO A 4 -25.05 3.65 54.61
N SER A 5 -24.61 4.46 53.64
CA SER A 5 -24.78 5.93 53.69
C SER A 5 -25.90 6.40 52.78
N LEU A 6 -27.05 6.64 53.39
CA LEU A 6 -28.17 7.44 52.92
C LEU A 6 -27.76 8.90 52.73
N SER A 7 -28.12 9.49 51.59
CA SER A 7 -28.29 10.94 51.43
C SER A 7 -29.32 11.17 50.31
N ARG A 8 -30.61 11.07 50.63
CA ARG A 8 -31.51 12.21 50.91
C ARG A 8 -31.53 13.25 49.78
N ARG A 9 -32.60 13.17 48.97
CA ARG A 9 -33.05 14.23 48.05
C ARG A 9 -33.36 15.52 48.82
N PRO A 10 -33.36 16.68 48.14
CA PRO A 10 -34.67 17.23 47.76
C PRO A 10 -34.68 17.90 46.37
N GLY A 11 -35.76 17.74 45.61
CA GLY A 11 -36.23 18.80 44.68
C GLY A 11 -37.05 19.83 45.48
N PRO A 12 -37.79 20.77 44.87
CA PRO A 12 -37.99 21.07 43.44
C PRO A 12 -37.65 22.55 43.14
N LEU A 13 -37.83 23.00 41.89
CA LEU A 13 -38.50 24.27 41.55
C LEU A 13 -38.54 24.36 40.03
N THR A 14 -39.70 24.00 39.49
CA THR A 14 -40.16 24.35 38.17
C THR A 14 -40.22 25.88 38.05
N HIS A 15 -39.17 26.50 37.51
CA HIS A 15 -39.36 27.73 36.76
C HIS A 15 -39.60 27.32 35.32
N VAL A 16 -40.88 27.23 34.96
CA VAL A 16 -41.31 27.38 33.57
C VAL A 16 -40.90 28.80 33.17
N TRP A 17 -39.65 28.94 32.71
CA TRP A 17 -39.35 29.98 31.77
C TRP A 17 -40.14 29.61 30.52
N LEU A 18 -41.24 30.32 30.27
CA LEU A 18 -41.67 30.53 28.90
C LEU A 18 -40.48 31.17 28.20
N CYS A 19 -39.61 30.32 27.68
CA CYS A 19 -38.70 30.66 26.62
C CYS A 19 -39.64 30.94 25.45
N LEU A 20 -40.04 32.21 25.28
CA LEU A 20 -40.47 32.65 23.97
C LEU A 20 -39.40 32.11 23.01
N PRO A 21 -39.79 31.39 21.94
CA PRO A 21 -38.81 30.91 20.99
C PRO A 21 -38.04 32.15 20.54
N ALA A 22 -36.76 32.21 20.91
CA ALA A 22 -35.85 33.15 20.29
C ALA A 22 -35.91 32.80 18.81
N VAL A 23 -36.62 33.62 18.05
CA VAL A 23 -36.72 33.52 16.61
C VAL A 23 -35.31 33.77 16.08
N THR A 24 -34.48 32.73 16.05
CA THR A 24 -33.21 32.72 15.34
C THR A 24 -33.53 32.56 13.86
N VAL A 25 -34.21 33.56 13.30
CA VAL A 25 -34.32 33.69 11.86
C VAL A 25 -32.90 33.95 11.39
N LYS A 26 -32.32 33.00 10.64
CA LYS A 26 -31.06 33.26 9.95
C LYS A 26 -31.26 34.54 9.15
N GLU A 27 -30.36 35.52 9.29
CA GLU A 27 -30.49 36.85 8.65
C GLU A 27 -30.78 36.78 7.13
N ASN A 28 -30.44 35.64 6.51
CA ASN A 28 -30.71 35.27 5.11
C ASN A 28 -32.20 35.08 4.75
N GLU A 29 -33.07 34.79 5.71
CA GLU A 29 -34.51 34.61 5.47
C GLU A 29 -35.34 35.76 6.06
N LEU A 30 -34.69 36.63 6.83
CA LEU A 30 -35.34 37.72 7.56
C LEU A 30 -36.08 38.69 6.63
N LEU A 31 -35.53 38.97 5.44
CA LEU A 31 -36.09 39.93 4.51
C LEU A 31 -37.31 39.39 3.71
N PRO A 32 -37.28 38.15 3.17
CA PRO A 32 -38.49 37.49 2.66
C PRO A 32 -39.57 37.30 3.74
N LEU A 33 -39.19 36.83 4.94
CA LEU A 33 -40.13 36.60 6.05
C LEU A 33 -40.75 37.90 6.56
N LEU A 34 -39.99 39.01 6.64
CA LEU A 34 -40.56 40.31 7.02
C LEU A 34 -41.63 40.80 6.03
N LEU A 35 -41.42 40.55 4.74
CA LEU A 35 -42.34 40.96 3.69
C LEU A 35 -43.59 40.08 3.63
N GLU A 36 -43.47 38.80 3.99
CA GLU A 36 -44.56 37.83 4.01
C GLU A 36 -45.45 37.99 5.26
N ASP A 37 -44.85 38.16 6.44
CA ASP A 37 -45.58 38.25 7.72
C ASP A 37 -46.20 39.63 7.97
N PHE A 38 -45.67 40.70 7.39
CA PHE A 38 -46.15 42.07 7.63
C PHE A 38 -46.35 42.90 6.35
N PRO A 39 -47.41 42.63 5.56
CA PRO A 39 -47.68 43.33 4.29
C PRO A 39 -48.01 44.83 4.44
N HIS A 40 -48.22 45.34 5.66
CA HIS A 40 -48.50 46.75 5.95
C HIS A 40 -47.35 47.48 6.66
N LEU A 41 -46.21 46.82 6.86
CA LEU A 41 -45.07 47.41 7.54
C LEU A 41 -44.42 48.45 6.64
N GLN A 42 -44.43 49.72 7.04
CA GLN A 42 -43.72 50.79 6.35
C GLN A 42 -42.22 50.70 6.65
N VAL A 43 -41.57 49.70 6.07
CA VAL A 43 -40.11 49.57 6.13
C VAL A 43 -39.52 50.75 5.37
N SER A 44 -38.73 51.56 6.06
CA SER A 44 -37.99 52.64 5.41
C SER A 44 -37.20 52.07 4.23
N PRO A 45 -37.29 52.65 3.02
CA PRO A 45 -36.57 52.18 1.84
C PRO A 45 -35.06 52.04 2.07
N HIS A 46 -34.53 52.79 3.04
CA HIS A 46 -33.14 52.72 3.46
C HIS A 46 -32.80 51.43 4.24
N ALA A 47 -33.68 51.01 5.15
CA ALA A 47 -33.50 49.79 5.96
C ALA A 47 -33.60 48.52 5.09
N LEU A 48 -34.56 48.47 4.17
CA LEU A 48 -34.68 47.37 3.22
C LEU A 48 -33.42 47.22 2.35
N ARG A 49 -32.87 48.36 1.90
CA ARG A 49 -31.64 48.37 1.09
C ARG A 49 -30.40 47.96 1.90
N SER A 50 -30.30 48.30 3.19
CA SER A 50 -29.17 47.86 4.01
C SER A 50 -29.23 46.37 4.32
N MET A 51 -30.42 45.85 4.61
CA MET A 51 -30.63 44.41 4.84
C MET A 51 -30.39 43.58 3.58
N TRP A 52 -30.88 44.03 2.42
CA TRP A 52 -30.60 43.37 1.13
C TRP A 52 -29.10 43.32 0.82
N LYS A 53 -28.37 44.41 1.08
CA LYS A 53 -26.91 44.43 0.95
C LYS A 53 -26.25 43.42 1.89
N GLY A 54 -26.73 43.29 3.13
CA GLY A 54 -26.25 42.29 4.08
C GLY A 54 -26.43 40.86 3.56
N GLN A 55 -27.61 40.53 3.04
CA GLN A 55 -27.89 39.23 2.44
C GLN A 55 -27.03 38.93 1.22
N MET A 56 -26.83 39.91 0.33
CA MET A 56 -25.97 39.73 -0.83
C MET A 56 -24.51 39.46 -0.46
N VAL A 57 -23.99 40.14 0.57
CA VAL A 57 -22.63 39.88 1.08
C VAL A 57 -22.51 38.48 1.68
N GLN A 58 -23.52 38.00 2.40
CA GLN A 58 -23.53 36.64 2.96
C GLN A 58 -23.63 35.56 1.87
N VAL A 59 -24.49 35.73 0.88
CA VAL A 59 -24.60 34.83 -0.28
C VAL A 59 -23.30 34.78 -1.07
N GLU A 60 -22.66 35.94 -1.29
CA GLU A 60 -21.35 36.01 -1.94
C GLU A 60 -20.28 35.27 -1.12
N GLN A 61 -20.32 35.38 0.21
CA GLN A 61 -19.39 34.68 1.09
C GLN A 61 -19.56 33.15 1.06
N LEU A 62 -20.81 32.66 1.02
CA LEU A 62 -21.12 31.23 0.88
C LEU A 62 -20.73 30.70 -0.51
N ALA A 63 -20.95 31.48 -1.57
CA ALA A 63 -20.52 31.12 -2.91
C ALA A 63 -18.99 31.01 -2.99
N ARG A 64 -18.26 31.94 -2.35
CA ARG A 64 -16.80 31.89 -2.25
C ARG A 64 -16.31 30.67 -1.47
N SER A 65 -16.89 30.36 -0.31
CA SER A 65 -16.50 29.18 0.47
C SER A 65 -16.78 27.88 -0.28
N SER A 66 -17.93 27.77 -0.95
CA SER A 66 -18.25 26.60 -1.79
C SER A 66 -17.26 26.43 -2.93
N GLN A 67 -16.81 27.53 -3.56
CA GLN A 67 -15.82 27.48 -4.63
C GLN A 67 -14.43 27.06 -4.12
N GLU A 68 -14.07 27.48 -2.91
CA GLU A 68 -12.84 27.04 -2.24
C GLU A 68 -12.87 25.54 -1.90
N ASP A 69 -14.01 25.04 -1.43
CA ASP A 69 -14.22 23.61 -1.16
C ASP A 69 -14.16 22.76 -2.43
N GLU A 70 -14.74 23.21 -3.54
CA GLU A 70 -14.59 22.51 -4.82
C GLU A 70 -13.13 22.48 -5.28
N ARG A 71 -12.39 23.58 -5.08
CA ARG A 71 -10.98 23.66 -5.44
C ARG A 71 -10.13 22.72 -4.59
N SER A 72 -10.41 22.65 -3.28
CA SER A 72 -9.71 21.74 -2.37
C SER A 72 -10.00 20.28 -2.68
N GLN A 73 -11.27 19.93 -2.97
CA GLN A 73 -11.65 18.58 -3.41
C GLN A 73 -10.95 18.16 -4.71
N ARG A 74 -10.90 19.05 -5.72
CA ARG A 74 -10.18 18.77 -6.98
C ARG A 74 -8.68 18.59 -6.74
N HIS A 75 -8.10 19.31 -5.79
CA HIS A 75 -6.69 19.14 -5.43
C HIS A 75 -6.45 17.76 -4.80
N LEU A 76 -7.28 17.37 -3.83
CA LEU A 76 -7.22 16.05 -3.20
C LEU A 76 -7.40 14.92 -4.21
N GLN A 77 -8.33 15.05 -5.16
CA GLN A 77 -8.52 14.06 -6.23
C GLN A 77 -7.25 13.90 -7.08
N LYS A 78 -6.60 15.01 -7.45
CA LYS A 78 -5.32 14.96 -8.17
C LYS A 78 -4.23 14.27 -7.38
N GLU A 79 -4.10 14.57 -6.08
CA GLU A 79 -3.11 13.91 -5.23
C GLU A 79 -3.37 12.40 -5.11
N VAL A 80 -4.63 11.99 -4.99
CA VAL A 80 -5.03 10.58 -4.96
C VAL A 80 -4.70 9.89 -6.28
N GLU A 81 -5.02 10.50 -7.41
CA GLU A 81 -4.66 9.97 -8.73
C GLU A 81 -3.14 9.83 -8.90
N GLU A 82 -2.36 10.83 -8.47
CA GLU A 82 -0.90 10.76 -8.51
C GLU A 82 -0.36 9.66 -7.60
N ALA A 83 -0.93 9.48 -6.41
CA ALA A 83 -0.57 8.40 -5.50
C ALA A 83 -0.85 7.03 -6.14
N HIS A 84 -1.99 6.87 -6.82
CA HIS A 84 -2.31 5.65 -7.57
C HIS A 84 -1.31 5.40 -8.70
N ARG A 85 -0.97 6.41 -9.51
CA ARG A 85 0.03 6.29 -10.58
C ARG A 85 1.39 5.87 -10.04
N LYS A 86 1.84 6.48 -8.93
CA LYS A 86 3.09 6.12 -8.25
C LYS A 86 3.06 4.67 -7.76
N ARG A 87 1.95 4.23 -7.15
CA ARG A 87 1.77 2.84 -6.71
C ARG A 87 1.88 1.86 -7.88
N ASP A 88 1.19 2.13 -8.98
CA ASP A 88 1.19 1.23 -10.13
C ASP A 88 2.57 1.16 -10.81
N LEU A 89 3.30 2.28 -10.86
CA LEU A 89 4.70 2.30 -11.30
C LEU A 89 5.60 1.45 -10.40
N LEU A 90 5.44 1.53 -9.08
CA LEU A 90 6.20 0.71 -8.13
C LEU A 90 5.91 -0.78 -8.33
N VAL A 91 4.65 -1.16 -8.52
CA VAL A 91 4.26 -2.55 -8.80
C VAL A 91 4.94 -3.05 -10.08
N GLN A 92 4.96 -2.24 -11.14
CA GLN A 92 5.65 -2.60 -12.38
C GLN A 92 7.16 -2.77 -12.17
N LEU A 93 7.80 -1.90 -11.37
CA LEU A 93 9.23 -2.01 -11.09
C LEU A 93 9.54 -3.30 -10.32
N ILE A 94 8.76 -3.60 -9.28
CA ILE A 94 8.88 -4.83 -8.49
C ILE A 94 8.73 -6.05 -9.40
N GLN A 95 7.73 -6.07 -10.28
CA GLN A 95 7.52 -7.18 -11.21
C GLN A 95 8.71 -7.36 -12.17
N ARG A 96 9.25 -6.26 -12.71
CA ARG A 96 10.44 -6.29 -13.57
C ARG A 96 11.66 -6.84 -12.81
N GLU A 97 11.85 -6.42 -11.57
CA GLU A 97 12.94 -6.89 -10.73
C GLU A 97 12.82 -8.39 -10.41
N GLN A 98 11.62 -8.85 -10.06
CA GLN A 98 11.36 -10.28 -9.82
C GLN A 98 11.62 -11.12 -11.07
N ASN A 99 11.14 -10.67 -12.24
CA ASN A 99 11.39 -11.35 -13.50
C ASN A 99 12.90 -11.39 -13.82
N HIS A 100 13.63 -10.31 -13.55
CA HIS A 100 15.08 -10.27 -13.74
C HIS A 100 15.82 -11.24 -12.81
N LYS A 101 15.45 -11.26 -11.53
CA LYS A 101 15.99 -12.20 -10.53
C LYS A 101 15.76 -13.65 -10.95
N GLN A 102 14.57 -13.97 -11.44
CA GLN A 102 14.24 -15.31 -11.94
C GLN A 102 15.11 -15.68 -13.15
N ARG A 103 15.25 -14.79 -14.13
CA ARG A 103 16.12 -15.02 -15.30
C ARG A 103 17.58 -15.26 -14.91
N LEU A 104 18.10 -14.50 -13.94
CA LEU A 104 19.45 -14.70 -13.43
C LEU A 104 19.61 -16.05 -12.73
N LYS A 105 18.61 -16.48 -11.96
CA LYS A 105 18.59 -17.79 -11.32
C LYS A 105 18.63 -18.91 -12.36
N ASP A 106 17.74 -18.87 -13.35
CA ASP A 106 17.68 -19.87 -14.42
C ASP A 106 18.99 -19.93 -15.21
N PHE A 107 19.62 -18.79 -15.46
CA PHE A 107 20.92 -18.73 -16.13
C PHE A 107 22.03 -19.39 -15.30
N LYS A 108 22.10 -19.09 -13.99
CA LYS A 108 23.06 -19.73 -13.08
C LYS A 108 22.84 -21.24 -12.99
N ASP A 109 21.58 -21.67 -12.93
CA ASP A 109 21.22 -23.08 -12.86
C ASP A 109 21.61 -23.82 -14.14
N ARG A 110 21.42 -23.23 -15.32
CA ARG A 110 21.89 -23.80 -16.60
C ARG A 110 23.42 -23.98 -16.62
N ILE A 111 24.17 -22.96 -16.19
CA ILE A 111 25.64 -23.05 -16.10
C ILE A 111 26.05 -24.16 -15.12
N ARG A 112 25.38 -24.24 -13.97
CA ARG A 112 25.66 -25.27 -12.97
C ARG A 112 25.42 -26.68 -13.52
N LEU A 113 24.29 -26.89 -14.19
CA LEU A 113 23.95 -28.16 -14.82
C LEU A 113 24.97 -28.53 -15.89
N GLN A 114 25.31 -27.60 -16.79
CA GLN A 114 26.31 -27.83 -17.82
C GLN A 114 27.68 -28.24 -17.23
N LYS A 115 28.14 -27.52 -16.20
CA LYS A 115 29.40 -27.84 -15.51
C LYS A 115 29.33 -29.21 -14.83
N SER A 116 28.24 -29.55 -14.16
CA SER A 116 28.08 -30.87 -13.54
C SER A 116 28.09 -32.01 -14.55
N ALA A 117 27.45 -31.83 -15.71
CA ALA A 117 27.44 -32.82 -16.78
C ALA A 117 28.86 -33.00 -17.36
N GLN A 118 29.56 -31.89 -17.62
CA GLN A 118 30.94 -31.92 -18.10
C GLN A 118 31.89 -32.59 -17.09
N ASN A 119 31.78 -32.25 -15.80
CA ASN A 119 32.59 -32.85 -14.75
C ASN A 119 32.34 -34.36 -14.67
N ARG A 120 31.08 -34.80 -14.71
CA ARG A 120 30.72 -36.21 -14.71
C ARG A 120 31.32 -36.95 -15.90
N MET A 121 31.27 -36.37 -17.10
CA MET A 121 31.92 -36.96 -18.29
C MET A 121 33.44 -37.05 -18.15
N ARG A 122 34.07 -36.05 -17.52
CA ARG A 122 35.51 -36.05 -17.26
C ARG A 122 35.89 -37.13 -16.26
N GLU A 123 35.11 -37.27 -15.19
CA GLU A 123 35.29 -38.29 -14.15
C GLU A 123 35.16 -39.70 -14.74
N THR A 124 34.14 -39.96 -15.55
CA THR A 124 33.96 -41.28 -16.17
C THR A 124 35.11 -41.63 -17.11
N ARG A 125 35.59 -40.67 -17.91
CA ARG A 125 36.78 -40.85 -18.76
C ARG A 125 38.03 -41.14 -17.93
N GLN A 126 38.22 -40.42 -16.82
CA GLN A 126 39.36 -40.67 -15.94
C GLN A 126 39.28 -42.04 -15.26
N GLN A 127 38.10 -42.45 -14.81
CA GLN A 127 37.88 -43.79 -14.24
C GLN A 127 38.17 -44.88 -15.26
N ALA A 128 37.67 -44.76 -16.50
CA ALA A 128 37.95 -45.70 -17.58
C ALA A 128 39.45 -45.77 -17.91
N ALA A 129 40.13 -44.61 -18.01
CA ALA A 129 41.57 -44.56 -18.26
C ALA A 129 42.39 -45.19 -17.11
N ARG A 130 41.98 -44.96 -15.85
CA ARG A 130 42.59 -45.59 -14.67
C ARG A 130 42.40 -47.11 -14.69
N ALA A 131 41.17 -47.58 -14.94
CA ALA A 131 40.87 -49.01 -15.03
C ALA A 131 41.68 -49.70 -16.14
N LYS A 132 41.78 -49.06 -17.31
CA LYS A 132 42.60 -49.56 -18.42
C LYS A 132 44.07 -49.66 -18.01
N ARG A 133 44.64 -48.61 -17.43
CA ARG A 133 46.04 -48.64 -16.93
C ARG A 133 46.27 -49.77 -15.93
N TYR A 134 45.39 -49.96 -14.96
CA TYR A 134 45.55 -51.04 -13.98
C TYR A 134 45.58 -52.43 -14.64
N TYR A 135 44.74 -52.64 -15.64
CA TYR A 135 44.73 -53.90 -16.39
C TYR A 135 46.01 -54.09 -17.20
N ASP A 136 46.43 -53.06 -17.94
CA ASP A 136 47.66 -53.08 -18.74
C ASP A 136 48.89 -53.36 -17.86
N ASP A 137 49.01 -52.65 -16.73
CA ASP A 137 50.10 -52.84 -15.76
C ASP A 137 50.10 -54.25 -15.15
N TYR A 138 48.92 -54.78 -14.81
CA TYR A 138 48.79 -56.15 -14.30
C TYR A 138 49.27 -57.18 -15.32
N HIS A 139 48.89 -57.03 -16.60
CA HIS A 139 49.33 -57.95 -17.67
C HIS A 139 50.84 -57.93 -17.86
N VAL A 140 51.46 -56.76 -17.82
CA VAL A 140 52.92 -56.62 -17.89
C VAL A 140 53.59 -57.31 -16.70
N GLN A 141 53.10 -57.08 -15.48
CA GLN A 141 53.63 -57.72 -14.27
C GLN A 141 53.47 -59.25 -14.31
N LEU A 142 52.30 -59.74 -14.72
CA LEU A 142 52.01 -61.17 -14.84
C LEU A 142 52.94 -61.83 -15.87
N ARG A 143 53.11 -61.21 -17.04
CA ARG A 143 54.04 -61.70 -18.07
C ARG A 143 55.47 -61.74 -17.55
N ALA A 144 55.93 -60.70 -16.87
CA ALA A 144 57.26 -60.69 -16.27
C ALA A 144 57.43 -61.79 -15.21
N LYS A 145 56.40 -62.05 -14.39
CA LYS A 145 56.41 -63.14 -13.40
C LYS A 145 56.52 -64.51 -14.04
N LEU A 146 55.74 -64.77 -15.09
CA LEU A 146 55.77 -66.04 -15.83
C LEU A 146 57.12 -66.26 -16.53
N MET A 147 57.69 -65.23 -17.16
CA MET A 147 59.02 -65.31 -17.77
C MET A 147 60.11 -65.67 -16.74
N ARG A 148 60.06 -65.03 -15.56
CA ARG A 148 60.98 -65.35 -14.46
C ARG A 148 60.81 -66.78 -13.94
N ALA A 149 59.58 -67.27 -13.85
CA ALA A 149 59.29 -68.64 -13.44
C ALA A 149 59.90 -69.64 -14.45
N ARG A 150 59.67 -69.45 -15.75
CA ARG A 150 60.27 -70.28 -16.81
C ARG A 150 61.79 -70.32 -16.71
N THR A 151 62.45 -69.18 -16.58
CA THR A 151 63.92 -69.11 -16.48
C THR A 151 64.49 -69.76 -15.22
N ARG A 152 63.68 -69.97 -14.18
CA ARG A 152 64.09 -70.68 -12.96
C ARG A 152 63.97 -72.19 -13.11
N GLU A 153 63.03 -72.66 -13.93
CA GLU A 153 62.85 -74.09 -14.23
C GLU A 153 63.94 -74.62 -15.19
N GLU A 154 64.54 -73.76 -16.00
CA GLU A 154 65.61 -74.10 -16.95
C GLU A 154 67.03 -74.09 -16.35
N ARG A 155 67.18 -73.78 -15.05
CA ARG A 155 68.47 -73.75 -14.32
C ARG A 155 68.54 -74.84 -13.27
#